data_AF-A0A1V9YUZ7-F1
#
_entry.id   AF-A0A1V9YUZ7-F1
#
_cell.length_a   1.000
_cell.length_b   1.000
_cell.length_c   1.000
_cell.angle_alpha   90.00
_cell.angle_beta   90.00
_cell.angle_gamma   90.00
#
_symmetry.space_group_name_H-M   'P 1'
#
loop_
_entity.id
_entity.type
_entity.pdbx_description
1 polymer ?
#
loop_
_entity_poly.entity_id
_entity_poly.type
_entity_poly.pdbx_seq_one_letter_code
_entity_poly.pdbx_strand_id
1 'polypeptide(L)'
;MPQTFLTYAKISESHYVLVMPQWIFRSILNNARVLLLPEKFSDNPRELFSSIVLYTSNVEAKLVRVIQLLVENYGGQVITSPSRSASHVLCVGPDYEQTIA
;
A
#
# COMPACT_ATOMS: atom_id res chain seq x y z
N MET A 1 -21.56 -7.52 -17.02
CA MET A 1 -20.88 -7.01 -15.81
C MET A 1 -21.21 -7.78 -14.53
N PRO A 2 -22.39 -8.39 -14.29
CA PRO A 2 -22.65 -9.14 -13.04
C PRO A 2 -21.83 -10.44 -12.92
N GLN A 3 -21.64 -11.16 -14.04
CA GLN A 3 -21.00 -12.47 -14.05
C GLN A 3 -19.51 -12.41 -13.65
N THR A 4 -18.79 -11.36 -14.07
CA THR A 4 -17.36 -11.18 -13.77
C THR A 4 -17.11 -11.00 -12.28
N PHE A 5 -18.00 -10.26 -11.60
CA PHE A 5 -17.92 -10.04 -10.15
C PHE A 5 -18.26 -11.31 -9.35
N LEU A 6 -19.20 -12.13 -9.81
CA LEU A 6 -19.52 -13.42 -9.20
C LEU A 6 -18.38 -14.43 -9.30
N THR A 7 -17.65 -14.43 -10.42
CA THR A 7 -16.43 -15.24 -10.58
C THR A 7 -15.33 -14.75 -9.64
N TYR A 8 -15.15 -13.43 -9.52
CA TYR A 8 -14.18 -12.84 -8.59
C TYR A 8 -14.46 -13.26 -7.14
N ALA A 9 -15.71 -13.09 -6.66
CA ALA A 9 -16.10 -13.44 -5.29
C ALA A 9 -15.85 -14.94 -4.98
N LYS A 10 -16.22 -15.83 -5.91
CA LYS A 10 -15.96 -17.28 -5.76
C LYS A 10 -14.47 -17.62 -5.72
N ILE A 11 -13.64 -16.94 -6.52
CA ILE A 11 -12.19 -17.18 -6.52
C ILE A 11 -11.54 -16.57 -5.27
N SER A 12 -12.02 -15.43 -4.77
CA SER A 12 -11.53 -14.86 -3.51
C SER A 12 -11.82 -15.73 -2.28
N GLU A 13 -12.82 -16.62 -2.38
CA GLU A 13 -13.12 -17.63 -1.35
C GLU A 13 -12.31 -18.94 -1.54
N SER A 14 -11.44 -19.00 -2.55
CA SER A 14 -10.64 -20.19 -2.90
C SER A 14 -9.19 -20.09 -2.40
N HIS A 15 -8.39 -21.16 -2.54
CA HIS A 15 -6.96 -21.19 -2.18
C HIS A 15 -6.05 -20.41 -3.14
N TYR A 16 -6.61 -19.62 -4.06
CA TYR A 16 -5.84 -18.89 -5.08
C TYR A 16 -5.49 -17.49 -4.58
N VAL A 17 -4.27 -17.04 -4.89
CA VAL A 17 -3.86 -15.66 -4.65
C VAL A 17 -4.25 -14.82 -5.86
N LEU A 18 -5.18 -13.89 -5.67
CA LEU A 18 -5.63 -12.97 -6.70
C LEU A 18 -4.64 -11.81 -6.84
N VAL A 19 -4.04 -11.70 -8.03
CA VAL A 19 -3.13 -10.60 -8.35
C VAL A 19 -3.58 -9.88 -9.62
N MET A 20 -3.33 -8.58 -9.67
CA MET A 20 -3.50 -7.80 -10.88
C MET A 20 -2.40 -8.14 -11.93
N PRO A 21 -2.66 -7.95 -13.25
CA PRO A 21 -1.71 -8.30 -14.31
C PRO A 21 -0.32 -7.67 -14.18
N GLN A 22 -0.19 -6.52 -13.51
CA GLN A 22 1.08 -5.82 -13.29
C GLN A 22 2.09 -6.68 -12.50
N TRP A 23 1.64 -7.66 -11.71
CA TRP A 23 2.52 -8.59 -11.01
C TRP A 23 3.44 -9.36 -11.96
N ILE A 24 2.87 -9.88 -13.05
CA ILE A 24 3.61 -10.63 -14.08
C ILE A 24 4.59 -9.70 -14.78
N PHE A 25 4.11 -8.55 -15.28
CA PHE A 25 4.94 -7.61 -16.02
C PHE A 25 6.12 -7.09 -15.19
N ARG A 26 5.90 -6.69 -13.94
CA ARG A 26 6.97 -6.19 -13.08
C ARG A 26 7.93 -7.28 -12.62
N SER A 27 7.48 -8.53 -12.47
CA SER A 27 8.39 -9.63 -12.14
C SER A 27 9.38 -9.91 -13.30
N ILE A 28 8.90 -9.86 -14.54
CA ILE A 28 9.75 -10.02 -15.73
C ILE A 28 10.70 -8.83 -15.89
N LEU A 29 10.18 -7.59 -15.83
CA LEU A 29 10.97 -6.37 -16.08
C LEU A 29 12.08 -6.15 -15.05
N ASN A 30 11.89 -6.52 -13.79
CA ASN A 30 12.94 -6.41 -12.77
C ASN A 30 13.99 -7.52 -12.85
N ASN A 31 13.95 -8.36 -13.90
CA ASN A 31 14.79 -9.54 -14.06
C ASN A 31 14.81 -10.40 -12.79
N ALA A 32 13.64 -10.46 -12.14
CA ALA A 32 13.55 -10.88 -10.77
C ALA A 32 13.78 -12.39 -10.73
N ARG A 33 14.97 -12.81 -10.26
CA ARG A 33 15.26 -14.22 -9.96
C ARG A 33 14.31 -14.79 -8.88
N VAL A 34 13.59 -13.91 -8.20
CA VAL A 34 12.58 -14.19 -7.18
C VAL A 34 11.31 -13.44 -7.54
N LEU A 35 10.17 -14.14 -7.59
CA LEU A 35 8.87 -13.52 -7.87
C LEU A 35 8.57 -12.40 -6.87
N LEU A 36 7.94 -11.32 -7.34
CA LEU A 36 7.50 -10.24 -6.45
C LEU A 36 6.41 -10.74 -5.49
N LEU A 37 6.35 -10.17 -4.29
CA LEU A 37 5.35 -10.51 -3.29
C LEU A 37 3.92 -10.23 -3.81
N PRO A 38 3.05 -11.24 -3.99
CA PRO A 38 1.70 -11.08 -4.53
C PRO A 38 0.83 -10.09 -3.77
N GLU A 39 1.06 -9.92 -2.46
CA GLU A 39 0.29 -9.03 -1.57
C GLU A 39 0.39 -7.57 -2.01
N LYS A 40 1.48 -7.19 -2.69
CA LYS A 40 1.67 -5.85 -3.27
C LYS A 40 0.90 -5.62 -4.56
N PHE A 41 0.27 -6.67 -5.09
CA PHE A 41 -0.44 -6.68 -6.35
C PHE A 41 -1.86 -7.22 -6.20
N SER A 42 -2.37 -7.24 -4.97
CA SER A 42 -3.74 -7.62 -4.68
C SER A 42 -4.71 -6.80 -5.54
N ASP A 43 -5.69 -7.48 -6.12
CA ASP A 43 -6.81 -6.83 -6.82
C ASP A 43 -7.84 -6.26 -5.82
N ASN A 44 -7.64 -6.51 -4.52
CA ASN A 44 -8.42 -5.87 -3.47
C ASN A 44 -7.87 -4.46 -3.22
N PRO A 45 -8.62 -3.38 -3.53
CA PRO A 45 -8.16 -2.04 -3.28
C PRO A 45 -7.86 -1.79 -1.80
N ARG A 46 -8.46 -2.55 -0.86
CA ARG A 46 -8.18 -2.43 0.57
C ARG A 46 -6.80 -2.95 1.01
N GLU A 47 -6.00 -3.48 0.11
CA GLU A 47 -4.66 -4.01 0.41
C GLU A 47 -3.52 -3.19 -0.22
N LEU A 48 -3.84 -2.02 -0.78
CA LEU A 48 -2.87 -1.14 -1.46
C LEU A 48 -1.65 -0.82 -0.58
N PHE A 49 -1.83 -0.65 0.73
CA PHE A 49 -0.78 -0.36 1.70
C PHE A 49 -0.47 -1.53 2.63
N SER A 50 -0.90 -2.76 2.29
CA SER A 50 -0.71 -3.97 3.12
C SER A 50 0.73 -4.22 3.58
N SER A 51 1.70 -3.82 2.77
CA SER A 51 3.14 -3.96 3.06
C SER A 51 3.78 -2.75 3.74
N ILE A 52 3.01 -1.71 4.04
CA ILE A 52 3.50 -0.44 4.56
C ILE A 52 3.29 -0.36 6.07
N VAL A 53 4.40 -0.18 6.79
CA VAL A 53 4.43 0.38 8.14
C VAL A 53 5.00 1.78 8.04
N LEU A 54 4.18 2.80 8.29
CA LEU A 54 4.49 4.21 8.13
C LEU A 54 4.78 4.87 9.49
N TYR A 55 5.86 5.63 9.56
CA TYR A 55 6.11 6.59 10.63
C TYR A 55 5.96 8.02 10.08
N THR A 56 5.36 8.93 10.85
CA THR A 56 5.21 10.35 10.47
C THR A 56 6.07 11.25 11.34
N SER A 57 6.83 12.16 10.75
CA SER A 57 7.69 13.11 11.46
C SER A 57 7.55 14.52 10.89
N ASN A 58 7.39 15.53 11.73
CA ASN A 58 7.24 16.94 11.30
C ASN A 58 6.07 17.17 10.32
N VAL A 59 4.93 16.52 10.55
CA VAL A 59 3.71 16.68 9.75
C VAL A 59 2.62 17.26 10.65
N GLU A 60 1.80 18.18 10.12
CA GLU A 60 0.67 18.76 10.87
C GLU A 60 -0.28 17.67 11.39
N ALA A 61 -0.69 17.76 12.66
CA ALA A 61 -1.50 16.74 13.33
C ALA A 61 -2.81 16.41 12.58
N LYS A 62 -3.47 17.41 11.98
CA LYS A 62 -4.69 17.21 11.19
C LYS A 62 -4.41 16.38 9.94
N LEU A 63 -3.30 16.66 9.25
CA LEU A 63 -2.87 15.93 8.06
C LEU A 63 -2.44 14.49 8.42
N VAL A 64 -1.70 14.31 9.51
CA VAL A 64 -1.33 12.98 10.03
C VAL A 64 -2.57 12.12 10.24
N ARG A 65 -3.63 12.67 10.86
CA ARG A 65 -4.85 11.90 11.12
C ARG A 65 -5.56 11.44 9.85
N VAL A 66 -5.62 12.29 8.82
CA VAL A 66 -6.21 11.93 7.52
C VAL A 66 -5.37 10.85 6.84
N ILE A 67 -4.05 11.01 6.83
CA ILE A 67 -3.12 10.04 6.25
C ILE A 67 -3.20 8.70 6.97
N GLN A 68 -3.27 8.70 8.30
CA GLN A 68 -3.43 7.50 9.10
C GLN A 68 -4.70 6.74 8.71
N LEU A 69 -5.84 7.43 8.63
CA LEU A 69 -7.10 6.82 8.21
C LEU A 69 -6.99 6.20 6.81
N LEU A 70 -6.33 6.88 5.87
CA LEU A 70 -6.13 6.35 4.51
C LEU A 70 -5.20 5.14 4.51
N VAL A 71 -4.09 5.18 5.25
CA VAL A 71 -3.13 4.07 5.29
C VAL A 71 -3.78 2.84 5.91
N GLU A 72 -4.45 2.99 7.04
CA GLU A 72 -5.12 1.90 7.74
C GLU A 72 -6.32 1.34 6.94
N ASN A 73 -7.13 2.19 6.31
CA ASN A 73 -8.28 1.74 5.50
C ASN A 73 -7.85 0.91 4.27
N TYR A 74 -6.61 1.08 3.83
CA TYR A 74 -6.03 0.38 2.70
C TYR A 74 -4.95 -0.65 3.15
N GLY A 75 -5.04 -1.11 4.40
CA GLY A 75 -4.33 -2.30 4.90
C GLY A 75 -2.94 -2.04 5.48
N GLY A 76 -2.48 -0.80 5.51
CA GLY A 76 -1.20 -0.43 6.10
C GLY A 76 -1.29 -0.17 7.61
N GLN A 77 -0.15 0.10 8.22
CA GLN A 77 -0.02 0.41 9.63
C GLN A 77 0.67 1.75 9.81
N VAL A 78 0.23 2.55 10.79
CA VAL A 78 0.92 3.78 11.18
C VAL A 78 1.42 3.65 12.61
N ILE A 79 2.70 3.96 12.83
CA ILE A 79 3.33 3.96 14.14
C ILE A 79 3.64 5.39 14.59
N THR A 80 3.53 5.63 15.88
CA THR A 80 3.68 6.96 16.49
C THR A 80 5.10 7.26 16.95
N SER A 81 5.95 6.25 17.02
CA SER A 81 7.35 6.37 17.45
C SER A 81 8.31 5.80 16.40
N PRO A 82 9.50 6.39 16.21
CA PRO A 82 10.54 5.82 15.35
C PRO A 82 10.85 4.38 15.77
N SER A 83 10.80 3.46 14.81
CA SER A 83 11.07 2.04 15.04
C SER A 83 11.72 1.42 13.81
N ARG A 84 12.52 0.37 14.01
CA ARG A 84 13.06 -0.46 12.91
C ARG A 84 11.97 -1.23 12.15
N SER A 85 10.76 -1.31 12.70
CA SER A 85 9.60 -1.85 12.00
C SER A 85 9.02 -0.89 10.97
N ALA A 86 9.37 0.40 11.00
CA ALA A 86 8.95 1.35 9.99
C ALA A 86 9.58 1.03 8.64
N SER A 87 8.74 0.81 7.64
CA SER A 87 9.16 0.65 6.24
C SER A 87 9.36 2.00 5.54
N HIS A 88 8.62 3.04 5.98
CA HIS A 88 8.61 4.36 5.36
C HIS A 88 8.50 5.46 6.42
N VAL A 89 9.05 6.63 6.12
CA VAL A 89 8.89 7.85 6.92
C VAL A 89 8.27 8.94 6.05
N LEU A 90 7.13 9.49 6.48
CA LEU A 90 6.55 10.69 5.89
C LEU A 90 7.04 11.90 6.68
N CYS A 91 7.66 12.85 5.99
CA CYS A 91 8.09 14.10 6.58
C CYS A 91 7.89 15.28 5.66
N VAL A 92 7.71 16.45 6.26
CA VAL A 92 7.73 17.74 5.58
C VAL A 92 9.16 18.27 5.60
N GLY A 93 9.76 18.42 4.42
CA GLY A 93 11.09 19.00 4.28
C GLY A 93 11.07 20.54 4.46
N PRO A 94 12.25 21.17 4.64
CA PRO A 94 12.35 22.61 4.85
C PRO A 94 11.79 23.44 3.68
N ASP A 95 11.73 22.90 2.46
CA ASP A 95 11.28 23.62 1.26
C ASP A 95 9.79 23.43 0.93
N TYR A 96 9.04 22.75 1.81
CA TYR A 96 7.62 22.44 1.55
C TYR A 96 6.75 23.69 1.42
N GLU A 97 7.04 24.73 2.21
CA GLU A 97 6.30 26.00 2.13
C GLU A 97 6.52 26.72 0.79
N GLN A 98 7.67 26.54 0.13
CA GLN A 98 7.94 27.14 -1.18
C GLN A 98 7.21 26.43 -2.33
N THR A 99 6.72 25.21 -2.10
CA THR A 99 6.10 24.37 -3.16
C THR A 99 4.56 24.51 -3.18
N ILE A 100 3.96 25.13 -2.16
CA ILE A 100 2.50 25.22 -1.97
C ILE A 100 2.00 26.67 -2.01
N ALA A 101 2.92 27.64 -2.03
CA ALA A 101 2.63 29.04 -2.34
C ALA A 101 2.48 29.24 -3.86
#